data_AF-A0A2P7BFU6-F1
#
_entry.id   AF-A0A2P7BFU6-F1
#
_cell.length_a   1.000
_cell.length_b   1.000
_cell.length_c   1.000
_cell.angle_alpha   90.00
_cell.angle_beta   90.00
_cell.angle_gamma   90.00
#
_symmetry.space_group_name_H-M   'P 1'
#
loop_
_entity.id
_entity.type
_entity.pdbx_description
1 polymer ?
#
loop_
_entity_poly.entity_id
_entity_poly.type
_entity_poly.pdbx_seq_one_letter_code
_entity_poly.pdbx_strand_id
1 'polypeptide(L)'
;MIYDEDSDAAWAAARDHALRTARLFADEHKSYDHLTGLNKLERVNHSKAYQTKDGTNTNQVESFFSRVQRAYVGIHHRFSLKYFDWYVADLAWREDVRRNSNKNQFFEVLGRAPKRPTSRHLCGYWQGNKPPDLIWEGDSV
;
A
#
# COMPACT_ATOMS: atom_id res chain seq x y z
N MET A 1 10.70 13.89 -16.85
CA MET A 1 9.75 12.76 -16.66
C MET A 1 10.58 11.51 -16.52
N ILE A 2 10.69 10.95 -15.32
CA ILE A 2 11.23 9.61 -15.10
C ILE A 2 10.32 9.00 -14.03
N TYR A 3 9.40 8.14 -14.45
CA TYR A 3 8.84 7.10 -13.62
C TYR A 3 9.21 5.82 -14.34
N ASP A 4 10.48 5.45 -14.23
CA ASP A 4 10.92 4.13 -14.67
C ASP A 4 10.43 3.18 -13.57
N GLU A 5 9.47 2.33 -13.90
CA GLU A 5 9.01 1.31 -12.98
C GLU A 5 10.17 0.36 -12.69
N ASP A 6 10.66 0.39 -11.46
CA ASP A 6 11.79 -0.42 -11.03
C ASP A 6 11.38 -1.90 -10.95
N SER A 7 11.83 -2.67 -11.94
CA SER A 7 11.58 -4.11 -12.03
C SER A 7 12.13 -4.87 -10.82
N ASP A 8 13.23 -4.39 -10.23
CA ASP A 8 13.87 -5.06 -9.10
C ASP A 8 13.06 -4.82 -7.82
N ALA A 9 12.52 -3.60 -7.65
CA ALA A 9 11.62 -3.29 -6.55
C ALA A 9 10.33 -4.12 -6.63
N ALA A 10 9.73 -4.23 -7.82
CA ALA A 10 8.54 -5.07 -8.03
C ALA A 10 8.82 -6.55 -7.74
N TRP A 11 9.98 -7.04 -8.19
CA TRP A 11 10.41 -8.41 -7.96
C TRP A 11 10.66 -8.70 -6.48
N ALA A 12 11.33 -7.80 -5.77
CA ALA A 12 11.57 -7.92 -4.33
C ALA A 12 10.24 -7.92 -3.54
N ALA A 13 9.32 -7.01 -3.85
CA ALA A 13 8.02 -6.95 -3.21
C ALA A 13 7.21 -8.24 -3.41
N ALA A 14 7.19 -8.78 -4.64
CA ALA A 14 6.56 -10.07 -4.91
C ALA A 14 7.28 -11.20 -4.17
N ARG A 15 8.62 -11.14 -4.08
CA ARG A 15 9.38 -12.18 -3.41
C ARG A 15 9.07 -12.27 -1.92
N ASP A 16 9.02 -11.11 -1.26
CA ASP A 16 8.98 -10.99 0.19
C ASP A 16 7.55 -11.02 0.74
N HIS A 17 6.56 -10.63 -0.07
CA HIS A 17 5.18 -10.46 0.40
C HIS A 17 4.15 -11.33 -0.31
N ALA A 18 4.47 -11.97 -1.44
CA ALA A 18 3.54 -12.87 -2.13
C ALA A 18 3.81 -14.35 -1.80
N LEU A 19 2.74 -15.09 -1.52
CA LEU A 19 2.80 -16.56 -1.49
C LEU A 19 3.16 -17.06 -2.89
N ARG A 20 4.06 -18.06 -3.00
CA ARG A 20 4.51 -18.61 -4.30
C ARG A 20 3.39 -19.19 -5.16
N THR A 21 2.33 -19.65 -4.52
CA THR A 21 1.14 -20.20 -5.18
C THR A 21 0.12 -19.14 -5.56
N ALA A 22 0.31 -17.89 -5.14
CA ALA A 22 -0.61 -16.79 -5.46
C ALA A 22 -0.51 -16.42 -6.95
N ARG A 23 -1.67 -16.01 -7.50
CA ARG A 23 -1.76 -15.38 -8.81
C ARG A 23 -1.51 -13.89 -8.65
N LEU A 24 -0.58 -13.36 -9.43
CA LEU A 24 -0.30 -11.92 -9.50
C LEU A 24 -0.98 -11.35 -10.73
N PHE A 25 -1.52 -10.15 -10.58
CA PHE A 25 -2.16 -9.41 -11.66
C PHE A 25 -1.42 -8.10 -11.88
N ALA A 26 -1.00 -7.85 -13.12
CA ALA A 26 -0.28 -6.64 -13.51
C ALA A 26 -0.84 -6.08 -14.82
N ASP A 27 -0.45 -4.86 -15.17
CA ASP A 27 -0.75 -4.27 -16.47
C ASP A 27 0.22 -4.78 -17.57
N GLU A 28 0.23 -4.11 -18.73
CA GLU A 28 1.09 -4.52 -19.85
C GLU A 28 2.54 -4.03 -19.75
N HIS A 29 2.93 -3.33 -18.68
CA HIS A 29 4.27 -2.77 -18.60
C HIS A 29 5.34 -3.87 -18.51
N LYS A 30 6.47 -3.67 -19.21
CA LYS A 30 7.55 -4.68 -19.37
C LYS A 30 8.37 -4.90 -18.10
N SER A 31 8.36 -3.94 -17.18
CA SER A 31 8.98 -4.03 -15.85
C SER A 31 8.53 -5.27 -15.07
N TYR A 32 7.29 -5.74 -15.30
CA TYR A 32 6.70 -6.88 -14.62
C TYR A 32 7.01 -8.23 -15.29
N ASP A 33 7.80 -8.26 -16.38
CA ASP A 33 8.20 -9.50 -17.07
C ASP A 33 8.91 -10.47 -16.10
N HIS A 34 9.74 -9.95 -15.19
CA HIS A 34 10.51 -10.75 -14.24
C HIS A 34 9.63 -11.44 -13.17
N LEU A 35 8.39 -10.98 -12.96
CA LEU A 35 7.45 -11.59 -12.01
C LEU A 35 6.93 -12.95 -12.47
N THR A 36 6.96 -13.22 -13.78
CA THR A 36 6.55 -14.53 -14.35
C THR A 36 7.38 -15.69 -13.82
N GLY A 37 8.64 -15.44 -13.43
CA GLY A 37 9.53 -16.44 -12.84
C GLY A 37 9.24 -16.76 -11.38
N LEU A 38 8.50 -15.90 -10.66
CA LEU A 38 8.19 -16.08 -9.25
C LEU A 38 6.80 -16.67 -9.00
N ASN A 39 5.82 -16.21 -9.76
CA ASN A 39 4.41 -16.48 -9.54
C ASN A 39 3.67 -16.58 -10.88
N LYS A 40 2.49 -17.22 -10.86
CA LYS A 40 1.60 -17.19 -12.03
C LYS A 40 1.09 -15.76 -12.25
N LEU A 41 1.65 -15.09 -13.25
CA LEU A 41 1.31 -13.71 -13.62
C LEU A 41 0.23 -13.70 -14.70
N GLU A 42 -0.81 -12.92 -14.49
CA GLU A 42 -1.85 -12.64 -15.49
C GLU A 42 -1.90 -11.14 -15.77
N ARG A 43 -1.91 -10.78 -17.06
CA ARG A 43 -1.89 -9.38 -17.48
C ARG A 43 -3.25 -8.89 -17.88
N VAL A 44 -3.56 -7.66 -17.48
CA VAL A 44 -4.76 -6.95 -17.92
C VAL A 44 -4.37 -5.88 -18.94
N ASN A 45 -4.82 -6.07 -20.18
CA ASN A 45 -4.67 -5.07 -21.23
C ASN A 45 -5.80 -4.03 -21.12
N HIS A 46 -5.48 -2.87 -20.54
CA HIS A 46 -6.40 -1.73 -20.38
C HIS A 46 -6.86 -1.07 -21.69
N SER A 47 -6.20 -1.36 -22.83
CA SER A 47 -6.63 -0.88 -24.15
C SER A 47 -7.72 -1.75 -24.79
N LYS A 48 -7.90 -2.99 -24.32
CA LYS A 48 -8.86 -3.95 -24.91
C LYS A 48 -10.04 -4.32 -24.02
N ALA A 49 -9.89 -4.28 -22.68
CA ALA A 49 -11.01 -4.52 -21.78
C ALA A 49 -10.77 -3.95 -20.38
N TYR A 50 -11.79 -3.29 -19.81
CA TYR A 50 -11.83 -2.81 -18.41
C TYR A 50 -11.89 -3.96 -17.37
N GLN A 51 -12.12 -5.19 -17.85
CA GLN A 51 -12.18 -6.44 -17.10
C GLN A 51 -11.99 -7.58 -18.13
N THR A 52 -11.12 -8.55 -17.87
CA THR A 52 -11.04 -9.75 -18.73
C THR A 52 -12.28 -10.63 -18.53
N LYS A 53 -12.60 -11.51 -19.50
CA LYS A 53 -13.79 -12.39 -19.44
C LYS A 53 -13.83 -13.29 -18.19
N ASP A 54 -12.68 -13.54 -17.56
CA ASP A 54 -12.54 -14.36 -16.36
C ASP A 54 -12.65 -13.55 -15.05
N GLY A 55 -12.94 -12.25 -15.15
CA GLY A 55 -13.14 -11.37 -13.99
C GLY A 55 -11.85 -10.74 -13.45
N THR A 56 -10.69 -11.03 -14.03
CA THR A 56 -9.40 -10.44 -13.64
C THR A 56 -9.40 -8.93 -13.90
N ASN A 57 -9.09 -8.15 -12.85
CA ASN A 57 -9.19 -6.71 -12.84
C ASN A 57 -8.18 -6.06 -11.86
N THR A 58 -7.59 -4.94 -12.24
CA THR A 58 -6.70 -4.06 -11.44
C THR A 58 -7.44 -2.93 -10.70
N ASN A 59 -8.76 -2.85 -10.86
CA ASN A 59 -9.66 -1.84 -10.26
C ASN A 59 -9.44 -1.63 -8.76
N GLN A 60 -9.09 -2.68 -8.00
CA GLN A 60 -8.85 -2.53 -6.57
C GLN A 60 -7.60 -1.68 -6.30
N VAL A 61 -6.51 -1.94 -7.02
CA VAL A 61 -5.26 -1.18 -6.95
C VAL A 61 -5.45 0.24 -7.46
N GLU A 62 -6.15 0.43 -8.59
CA GLU A 62 -6.45 1.76 -9.13
C GLU A 62 -7.33 2.60 -8.18
N SER A 63 -8.32 1.95 -7.57
CA SER A 63 -9.19 2.57 -6.58
C SER A 63 -8.43 2.96 -5.32
N PHE A 64 -7.42 2.19 -4.91
CA PHE A 64 -6.52 2.53 -3.82
C PHE A 64 -5.62 3.73 -4.19
N PHE A 65 -4.94 3.71 -5.34
CA PHE A 65 -4.10 4.83 -5.80
C PHE A 65 -4.88 6.14 -5.93
N SER A 66 -6.11 6.09 -6.45
CA SER A 66 -6.98 7.25 -6.52
C SER A 66 -7.27 7.87 -5.14
N ARG A 67 -7.39 7.04 -4.09
CA ARG A 67 -7.59 7.53 -2.72
C ARG A 67 -6.33 8.11 -2.12
N VAL A 68 -5.16 7.50 -2.39
CA VAL A 68 -3.86 8.05 -1.97
C VAL A 68 -3.66 9.43 -2.57
N GLN A 69 -3.91 9.59 -3.87
CA GLN A 69 -3.83 10.89 -4.55
C GLN A 69 -4.83 11.90 -3.96
N ARG A 70 -6.07 11.50 -3.69
CA ARG A 70 -7.06 12.39 -3.04
C ARG A 70 -6.66 12.78 -1.62
N ALA A 71 -6.05 11.86 -0.87
CA ALA A 71 -5.57 12.13 0.48
C ALA A 71 -4.39 13.11 0.50
N TYR A 72 -3.52 13.03 -0.51
CA TYR A 72 -2.44 13.99 -0.74
C TYR A 72 -2.97 15.39 -1.01
N VAL A 73 -4.03 15.52 -1.82
CA VAL A 73 -4.59 16.83 -2.21
C VAL A 73 -5.51 17.42 -1.14
N GLY A 74 -6.35 16.60 -0.48
CA GLY A 74 -7.52 17.11 0.25
C GLY A 74 -7.60 16.78 1.74
N ILE A 75 -6.92 15.74 2.23
CA ILE A 75 -7.06 15.31 3.63
C ILE A 75 -6.00 15.98 4.51
N HIS A 76 -4.77 16.11 4.01
CA HIS A 76 -3.65 16.63 4.79
C HIS A 76 -3.26 18.03 4.30
N HIS A 77 -3.29 19.01 5.20
CA HIS A 77 -2.80 20.36 4.90
C HIS A 77 -1.32 20.38 4.50
N ARG A 78 -0.52 19.49 5.09
CA ARG A 78 0.88 19.26 4.70
C ARG A 78 1.16 17.76 4.70
N PHE A 79 1.35 17.21 3.51
CA PHE A 79 1.74 15.82 3.35
C PHE A 79 3.27 15.73 3.41
N SER A 80 3.81 15.30 4.54
CA SER A 80 5.25 15.18 4.74
C SER A 80 5.74 13.77 4.41
N LEU A 81 6.78 13.68 3.57
CA LEU A 81 7.43 12.40 3.25
C LEU A 81 7.98 11.69 4.50
N LYS A 82 8.37 12.45 5.53
CA LYS A 82 8.80 11.95 6.84
C LYS A 82 7.80 11.01 7.52
N TYR A 83 6.51 11.18 7.24
CA TYR A 83 5.43 10.40 7.83
C TYR A 83 4.68 9.58 6.77
N PHE A 84 5.29 9.38 5.60
CA PHE A 84 4.64 8.74 4.46
C PHE A 84 4.13 7.36 4.81
N ASP A 85 4.95 6.54 5.47
CA ASP A 85 4.60 5.18 5.89
C ASP A 85 3.32 5.16 6.75
N TRP A 86 3.19 6.13 7.67
CA TRP A 86 2.01 6.24 8.53
C TRP A 86 0.78 6.72 7.78
N TYR A 87 0.93 7.66 6.83
CA TYR A 87 -0.17 8.08 5.99
C TYR A 87 -0.67 6.93 5.11
N VAL A 88 0.23 6.18 4.49
CA VAL A 88 -0.12 5.03 3.65
C VAL A 88 -0.76 3.92 4.49
N ALA A 89 -0.26 3.65 5.71
CA ALA A 89 -0.86 2.68 6.61
C ALA A 89 -2.29 3.07 7.04
N ASP A 90 -2.55 4.33 7.36
CA ASP A 90 -3.91 4.83 7.65
C ASP A 90 -4.82 4.67 6.42
N LEU A 91 -4.33 5.03 5.23
CA LEU A 91 -5.08 4.90 3.98
C LEU A 91 -5.40 3.44 3.62
N ALA A 92 -4.44 2.53 3.83
CA ALA A 92 -4.63 1.11 3.63
C ALA A 92 -5.69 0.55 4.59
N TRP A 93 -5.58 0.89 5.88
CA TRP A 93 -6.59 0.46 6.86
C TRP A 93 -7.98 0.98 6.49
N ARG A 94 -8.11 2.27 6.14
CA ARG A 94 -9.38 2.87 5.73
C ARG A 94 -9.97 2.20 4.49
N GLU A 95 -9.12 1.75 3.57
CA GLU A 95 -9.57 1.04 2.38
C GLU A 95 -10.17 -0.33 2.73
N ASP A 96 -9.49 -1.08 3.60
CA ASP A 96 -9.95 -2.39 4.06
C ASP A 96 -11.29 -2.30 4.80
N VAL A 97 -11.43 -1.29 5.66
CA VAL A 97 -12.65 -1.11 6.48
C VAL A 97 -13.69 -0.18 5.85
N ARG A 98 -13.55 0.20 4.56
CA ARG A 98 -14.40 1.20 3.90
C ARG A 98 -15.90 0.87 3.90
N ARG A 99 -16.24 -0.42 4.01
CA ARG A 99 -17.63 -0.92 4.04
C ARG A 99 -18.15 -1.15 5.45
N ASN A 100 -17.30 -1.00 6.45
CA ASN A 100 -17.68 -1.15 7.85
C ASN A 100 -18.42 0.11 8.31
N SER A 101 -19.37 -0.05 9.23
CA SER A 101 -20.00 1.10 9.86
C SER A 101 -18.99 1.91 10.67
N ASN A 102 -19.21 3.23 10.80
CA ASN A 102 -18.36 4.10 11.64
C ASN A 102 -18.26 3.56 13.08
N LYS A 103 -19.33 2.95 13.59
CA LYS A 103 -19.34 2.29 14.91
C LYS A 103 -18.29 1.17 14.96
N ASN A 104 -18.28 0.28 13.96
CA ASN A 104 -17.33 -0.84 13.93
C ASN A 104 -15.89 -0.36 13.80
N GLN A 105 -15.64 0.63 12.94
CA GLN A 105 -14.31 1.24 12.79
C GLN A 105 -13.81 1.85 14.11
N PHE A 106 -14.69 2.57 14.81
CA PHE A 106 -14.36 3.15 16.11
C PHE A 106 -13.96 2.09 17.14
N PHE A 107 -14.79 1.04 17.30
CA PHE A 107 -14.49 -0.04 18.24
C PHE A 107 -13.25 -0.86 17.85
N GLU A 108 -12.97 -0.99 16.55
CA GLU A 108 -11.78 -1.66 16.05
C GLU A 108 -10.50 -0.89 16.44
N VAL A 109 -10.46 0.42 16.21
CA VAL A 109 -9.33 1.28 16.63
C VAL A 109 -9.21 1.29 18.15
N LEU A 110 -10.32 1.47 18.86
CA LEU A 110 -10.35 1.48 20.32
C LEU A 110 -9.86 0.14 20.91
N GLY A 111 -10.20 -0.98 20.28
CA GLY A 111 -9.74 -2.30 20.70
C GLY A 111 -8.25 -2.57 20.43
N ARG A 112 -7.67 -1.89 19.44
CA ARG A 112 -6.24 -2.01 19.08
C ARG A 112 -5.34 -1.08 19.90
N ALA A 113 -5.80 0.14 20.18
CA ALA A 113 -5.02 1.16 20.89
C ALA A 113 -4.39 0.66 22.22
N PRO A 114 -5.12 0.02 23.15
CA PRO A 114 -4.55 -0.42 24.43
C PRO A 114 -3.71 -1.70 24.32
N LYS A 115 -3.80 -2.44 23.20
CA LYS A 115 -3.05 -3.69 23.00
C LYS A 115 -1.65 -3.46 22.44
N ARG A 116 -1.36 -2.25 21.96
CA ARG A 116 -0.07 -1.91 21.35
C ARG A 116 0.84 -1.26 22.39
N PRO A 117 2.13 -1.62 22.41
CA PRO A 117 3.10 -0.94 23.26
C PRO A 117 3.25 0.52 22.81
N THR A 118 3.72 1.37 23.72
CA THR A 118 4.00 2.79 23.43
C THR A 118 4.97 2.89 22.26
N SER A 119 4.60 3.68 21.24
CA SER A 119 5.45 3.88 20.05
C SER A 119 6.73 4.63 20.43
N ARG A 120 7.90 4.07 20.12
CA ARG A 120 9.20 4.71 20.31
C ARG A 120 9.39 5.97 19.45
N HIS A 121 8.70 6.03 18.32
CA HIS A 121 8.79 7.13 17.35
C HIS A 121 7.85 8.29 17.65
N LEU A 122 6.76 8.04 18.40
CA LEU A 122 5.76 9.06 18.74
C LEU A 122 5.80 9.47 20.21
N CYS A 123 6.32 8.62 21.09
CA CYS A 123 6.51 8.96 22.50
C CYS A 123 7.48 10.14 22.62
N GLY A 124 7.12 11.18 23.37
CA GLY A 124 7.97 12.36 23.52
C GLY A 124 8.06 13.24 22.26
N TYR A 125 7.15 13.08 21.29
CA TYR A 125 7.16 13.89 20.06
C TYR A 125 7.20 15.40 20.34
N TRP A 126 6.36 15.85 21.27
CA TRP A 126 6.32 17.25 21.71
C TRP A 126 7.51 17.67 22.59
N GLN A 127 8.30 16.70 23.07
CA GLN A 127 9.54 16.92 23.83
C GLN A 127 10.78 16.93 22.91
N GLY A 128 10.59 16.81 21.59
CA GLY A 128 11.67 16.87 20.60
C GLY A 128 12.04 15.51 19.99
N ASN A 129 11.43 14.39 20.42
CA ASN A 129 11.65 13.09 19.79
C ASN A 129 10.94 13.03 18.43
N LYS A 130 11.66 13.40 17.36
CA LYS A 130 11.14 13.33 15.99
C LYS A 130 11.67 12.07 15.33
N PRO A 131 10.83 11.27 14.67
CA PRO A 131 11.30 10.08 13.97
C PRO A 131 12.26 10.45 12.83
N PRO A 132 13.08 9.50 12.34
CA PRO A 132 13.83 9.66 11.10
C PRO A 132 12.90 9.86 9.89
N ASP A 133 13.45 10.23 8.74
CA ASP A 133 12.66 10.58 7.55
C ASP A 133 12.02 9.35 6.85
N LEU A 134 12.48 8.14 7.14
CA LEU A 134 11.85 6.87 6.81
C LEU A 134 11.88 6.00 8.06
N ILE A 135 10.74 5.44 8.44
CA ILE A 135 10.60 4.68 9.70
C ILE A 135 10.71 3.19 9.42
N TRP A 136 10.36 2.77 8.20
CA TRP A 136 10.63 1.45 7.66
C TRP A 136 11.91 1.46 6.81
N GLU A 137 13.06 1.32 7.46
CA GLU A 137 14.20 0.67 6.81
C GLU A 137 13.94 -0.82 6.96
N GLY A 138 13.74 -1.55 5.86
CA GLY A 138 13.27 -2.94 5.87
C GLY A 138 14.02 -3.78 6.90
N ASP A 139 13.34 -4.17 7.98
CA ASP A 139 13.82 -5.21 8.87
C ASP A 139 14.01 -6.46 7.99
N SER A 140 15.26 -6.91 7.90
CA SER A 140 15.61 -8.14 7.18
C SER A 140 14.98 -9.29 7.95
N VAL A 141 13.87 -9.82 7.41
CA VAL A 141 13.27 -11.08 7.87
C VAL A 141 14.09 -12.24 7.31
#